data_AF-A0A2D7F443-F1
#
_entry.id   AF-A0A2D7F443-F1
#
_cell.length_a   1.000
_cell.length_b   1.000
_cell.length_c   1.000
_cell.angle_alpha   90.00
_cell.angle_beta   90.00
_cell.angle_gamma   90.00
#
_symmetry.space_group_name_H-M   'P 1'
#
loop_
_entity.id
_entity.type
_entity.pdbx_description
1 polymer ?
#
loop_
_entity_poly.entity_id
_entity_poly.type
_entity_poly.pdbx_seq_one_letter_code
_entity_poly.pdbx_strand_id
1 'polypeptide(L)'
;MKKKNTTVEDLEVKDAQIIFNTVWQHLVEELGQDNLRFPKEIFWLNGAPGAGKGTNTGFIMRYRNLTAPPIVVSSLLTTPEAKKKKDAGMLVGDREVVDIMLRTLLSPVYKSGAVVDGFPRTKVQVECVKLLYEKLNELKNHYQSTDLEIFFKKPHFHIVVLFIDQNESVKRQIKRGEKAIQHNIDVKASSVGNIIEVRPTDLDPEACINRYRTFKEKTYDALKELRETFFYHFINAHGSIEDVRKRIDTELRYQGSLELDEATYDIISAIPIASMLSNHARQDLVDRLENYQKYHKVLFESMVGLIVDYFMPIIKRHAISGYSVVNTENQLLDDPLAISMLIDIFSERGFHAIVDVSKEDIPYSIDRDTFEIKTSVKKVFRIRINFKASEIRRG
;
A
#
# COMPACT_ATOMS: atom_id res chain seq x y z
N MET A 1 44.89 21.15 36.82
CA MET A 1 44.49 21.03 35.40
C MET A 1 44.17 19.58 35.11
N LYS A 2 42.89 19.21 35.04
CA LYS A 2 42.46 17.84 34.70
C LYS A 2 42.54 17.69 33.17
N LYS A 3 43.38 16.76 32.69
CA LYS A 3 43.42 16.35 31.28
C LYS A 3 42.02 15.85 30.88
N LYS A 4 41.40 16.52 29.92
CA LYS A 4 40.20 16.01 29.22
C LYS A 4 40.64 14.77 28.46
N ASN A 5 40.15 13.60 28.88
CA ASN A 5 40.23 12.39 28.06
C ASN A 5 39.31 12.59 26.86
N THR A 6 39.87 12.94 25.71
CA THR A 6 39.18 12.90 24.43
C THR A 6 38.87 11.44 24.14
N THR A 7 37.62 11.03 24.33
CA THR A 7 37.13 9.71 23.95
C THR A 7 37.14 9.57 22.43
N VAL A 8 37.39 8.35 21.93
CA VAL A 8 37.44 7.99 20.50
C VAL A 8 36.17 8.42 19.71
N GLU A 9 35.06 8.71 20.41
CA GLU A 9 33.82 9.25 19.86
C GLU A 9 33.94 10.64 19.22
N ASP A 10 34.96 11.44 19.57
CA ASP A 10 35.16 12.79 18.99
C ASP A 10 35.90 12.79 17.64
N LEU A 11 36.35 11.62 17.16
CA LEU A 11 37.04 11.47 15.86
C LEU A 11 36.12 11.03 14.71
N GLU A 12 34.82 10.86 14.98
CA GLU A 12 33.86 10.43 13.98
C GLU A 12 33.52 11.60 13.04
N VAL A 13 33.69 11.40 11.73
CA VAL A 13 33.30 12.38 10.70
C VAL A 13 31.79 12.57 10.78
N LYS A 14 31.32 13.74 11.19
CA LYS A 14 29.89 14.09 11.32
C LYS A 14 29.32 14.76 10.07
N ASP A 15 30.11 14.84 9.01
CA ASP A 15 29.69 15.42 7.74
C ASP A 15 29.02 14.35 6.87
N ALA A 16 27.72 14.51 6.65
CA ALA A 16 26.92 13.58 5.86
C ALA A 16 27.38 13.49 4.41
N GLN A 17 27.87 14.60 3.82
CA GLN A 17 28.35 14.63 2.45
C GLN A 17 29.62 13.79 2.31
N ILE A 18 30.56 13.95 3.24
CA ILE A 18 31.81 13.16 3.24
C ILE A 18 31.50 11.69 3.45
N ILE A 19 30.65 11.35 4.42
CA ILE A 19 30.25 9.96 4.68
C ILE A 19 29.61 9.35 3.44
N PHE A 20 28.56 9.98 2.91
CA PHE A 20 27.79 9.46 1.80
C PHE A 20 28.66 9.32 0.54
N ASN A 21 29.42 10.35 0.17
CA ASN A 21 30.28 10.31 -1.01
C ASN A 21 31.35 9.23 -0.91
N THR A 22 31.95 9.05 0.27
CA THR A 22 32.97 8.00 0.47
C THR A 22 32.36 6.61 0.28
N VAL A 23 31.20 6.36 0.89
CA VAL A 23 30.49 5.07 0.73
C VAL A 23 30.07 4.86 -0.72
N TRP A 24 29.51 5.89 -1.36
CA TRP A 24 29.06 5.83 -2.75
C TRP A 24 30.22 5.53 -3.71
N GLN A 25 31.36 6.20 -3.55
CA GLN A 25 32.56 5.95 -4.36
C GLN A 25 33.05 4.51 -4.23
N HIS A 26 33.12 3.98 -3.01
CA HIS A 26 33.47 2.58 -2.80
C HIS A 26 32.50 1.62 -3.51
N LEU A 27 31.18 1.90 -3.48
CA LEU A 27 30.20 1.09 -4.20
C LEU A 27 30.39 1.16 -5.72
N VAL A 28 30.70 2.34 -6.26
CA VAL A 28 30.98 2.51 -7.70
C VAL A 28 32.26 1.76 -8.10
N GLU A 29 33.32 1.84 -7.29
CA GLU A 29 34.59 1.15 -7.54
C GLU A 29 34.43 -0.38 -7.50
N GLU A 30 33.63 -0.89 -6.57
CA GLU A 30 33.45 -2.33 -6.37
C GLU A 30 32.46 -2.95 -7.37
N LEU A 31 31.34 -2.29 -7.62
CA LEU A 31 30.21 -2.87 -8.37
C LEU A 31 30.06 -2.26 -9.77
N GLY A 32 30.61 -1.08 -10.02
CA GLY A 32 30.35 -0.29 -11.23
C GLY A 32 29.02 0.46 -11.16
N GLN A 33 28.99 1.67 -11.73
CA GLN A 33 27.82 2.56 -11.69
C GLN A 33 26.55 1.93 -12.28
N ASP A 34 26.68 1.21 -13.40
CA ASP A 34 25.58 0.54 -14.12
C ASP A 34 24.89 -0.57 -13.30
N ASN A 35 25.57 -1.06 -12.27
CA ASN A 35 25.07 -2.11 -11.37
C ASN A 35 24.49 -1.54 -10.07
N LEU A 36 24.55 -0.23 -9.85
CA LEU A 36 23.94 0.44 -8.69
C LEU A 36 22.41 0.58 -8.85
N ARG A 37 21.74 -0.57 -8.95
CA ARG A 37 20.32 -0.70 -9.24
C ARG A 37 19.52 -0.81 -7.95
N PHE A 38 19.23 0.33 -7.34
CA PHE A 38 18.42 0.42 -6.13
C PHE A 38 16.92 0.16 -6.39
N PRO A 39 16.15 -0.27 -5.38
CA PRO A 39 14.70 -0.34 -5.45
C PRO A 39 14.06 0.97 -5.92
N LYS A 40 13.00 0.85 -6.74
CA LYS A 40 12.15 2.00 -7.09
C LYS A 40 11.48 2.61 -5.86
N GLU A 41 11.03 1.78 -4.92
CA GLU A 41 10.20 2.19 -3.78
C GLU A 41 10.87 1.79 -2.46
N ILE A 42 11.04 2.74 -1.54
CA ILE A 42 11.67 2.51 -0.24
C ILE A 42 10.82 3.12 0.88
N PHE A 43 10.41 2.28 1.82
CA PHE A 43 9.75 2.69 3.06
C PHE A 43 10.76 2.79 4.19
N TRP A 44 10.98 4.00 4.67
CA TRP A 44 11.80 4.30 5.84
C TRP A 44 10.92 4.26 7.09
N LEU A 45 10.78 3.08 7.70
CA LEU A 45 9.92 2.85 8.86
C LEU A 45 10.61 3.28 10.16
N ASN A 46 10.05 4.30 10.78
CA ASN A 46 10.56 5.02 11.92
C ASN A 46 9.54 5.06 13.06
N GLY A 47 10.03 5.39 14.26
CA GLY A 47 9.22 5.47 15.46
C GLY A 47 10.02 5.15 16.71
N ALA A 48 9.52 5.61 17.85
CA ALA A 48 10.16 5.39 19.14
C ALA A 48 10.33 3.89 19.45
N PRO A 49 11.28 3.52 20.34
CA PRO A 49 11.23 2.23 21.00
C PRO A 49 9.83 1.96 21.57
N GLY A 50 9.28 0.75 21.39
CA GLY A 50 7.91 0.44 21.81
C GLY A 50 6.80 0.90 20.86
N ALA A 51 7.07 1.67 19.80
CA ALA A 51 6.06 2.14 18.84
C ALA A 51 5.41 1.03 17.99
N GLY A 52 5.94 -0.20 18.03
CA GLY A 52 5.36 -1.34 17.31
C GLY A 52 5.87 -1.54 15.88
N LYS A 53 7.05 -0.99 15.53
CA LYS A 53 7.68 -1.16 14.20
C LYS A 53 7.76 -2.63 13.77
N GLY A 54 8.42 -3.48 14.55
CA GLY A 54 8.51 -4.92 14.24
C GLY A 54 7.16 -5.63 14.12
N THR A 55 6.14 -5.19 14.87
CA THR A 55 4.77 -5.75 14.79
C THR A 55 4.04 -5.36 13.50
N ASN A 56 4.31 -4.16 12.99
CA ASN A 56 3.60 -3.58 11.85
C ASN A 56 4.37 -3.68 10.54
N THR A 57 5.67 -3.95 10.57
CA THR A 57 6.52 -4.10 9.38
C THR A 57 5.94 -5.12 8.41
N GLY A 58 5.66 -6.34 8.88
CA GLY A 58 5.06 -7.37 8.02
C GLY A 58 3.66 -7.02 7.51
N PHE A 59 2.92 -6.15 8.20
CA PHE A 59 1.62 -5.66 7.72
C PHE A 59 1.80 -4.67 6.56
N ILE A 60 2.70 -3.69 6.72
CA ILE A 60 3.04 -2.70 5.67
C ILE A 60 3.52 -3.42 4.40
N MET A 61 4.39 -4.42 4.56
CA MET A 61 4.92 -5.18 3.43
C MET A 61 3.84 -5.94 2.68
N ARG A 62 2.96 -6.67 3.39
CA ARG A 62 1.83 -7.38 2.76
C ARG A 62 0.88 -6.42 2.06
N TYR A 63 0.62 -5.28 2.68
CA TYR A 63 -0.26 -4.26 2.13
C TYR A 63 0.28 -3.67 0.80
N ARG A 64 1.61 -3.51 0.70
CA ARG A 64 2.30 -3.04 -0.51
C ARG A 64 2.77 -4.17 -1.45
N ASN A 65 2.34 -5.41 -1.23
CA ASN A 65 2.76 -6.59 -2.00
C ASN A 65 4.29 -6.76 -2.08
N LEU A 66 5.03 -6.32 -1.06
CA LEU A 66 6.47 -6.49 -0.97
C LEU A 66 6.79 -7.88 -0.43
N THR A 67 7.46 -8.69 -1.25
CA THR A 67 7.81 -10.09 -0.93
C THR A 67 9.19 -10.25 -0.29
N ALA A 68 10.07 -9.26 -0.46
CA ALA A 68 11.41 -9.23 0.13
C ALA A 68 11.34 -9.11 1.65
N PRO A 69 12.21 -9.75 2.46
CA PRO A 69 12.20 -9.62 3.92
C PRO A 69 12.58 -8.21 4.38
N PRO A 70 12.05 -7.68 5.48
CA PRO A 70 12.34 -6.30 5.89
C PRO A 70 13.82 -6.13 6.26
N ILE A 71 14.37 -4.97 5.92
CA ILE A 71 15.72 -4.58 6.30
C ILE A 71 15.67 -4.04 7.72
N VAL A 72 15.93 -4.90 8.71
CA VAL A 72 16.00 -4.50 10.11
C VAL A 72 17.44 -4.09 10.43
N VAL A 73 17.71 -2.79 10.50
CA VAL A 73 19.08 -2.25 10.64
C VAL A 73 19.81 -2.81 11.87
N SER A 74 19.09 -2.99 12.99
CA SER A 74 19.69 -3.58 14.19
C SER A 74 20.15 -5.02 14.02
N SER A 75 19.59 -5.77 13.06
CA SER A 75 19.97 -7.15 12.78
C SER A 75 21.22 -7.25 11.90
N LEU A 76 21.54 -6.19 11.14
CA LEU A 76 22.74 -6.12 10.30
C LEU A 76 23.99 -5.77 11.14
N LEU A 77 23.78 -5.07 12.26
CA LEU A 77 24.83 -4.63 13.19
C LEU A 77 25.24 -5.75 14.14
N THR A 78 26.05 -6.69 13.63
CA THR A 78 26.43 -7.95 14.30
C THR A 78 27.81 -7.95 14.96
N THR A 79 28.66 -6.95 14.70
CA THR A 79 30.01 -6.83 15.26
C THR A 79 29.97 -6.71 16.80
N PRO A 80 30.98 -7.21 17.54
CA PRO A 80 31.02 -7.13 19.01
C PRO A 80 30.87 -5.69 19.55
N GLU A 81 31.51 -4.73 18.88
CA GLU A 81 31.44 -3.30 19.20
C GLU A 81 30.03 -2.74 18.98
N ALA A 82 29.38 -3.11 17.87
CA ALA A 82 28.01 -2.71 17.59
C ALA A 82 27.01 -3.32 18.58
N LYS A 83 27.21 -4.58 18.99
CA LYS A 83 26.42 -5.23 20.04
C LYS A 83 26.54 -4.49 21.37
N LYS A 84 27.77 -4.18 21.81
CA LYS A 84 28.02 -3.42 23.05
C LYS A 84 27.33 -2.06 23.04
N LYS A 85 27.40 -1.32 21.93
CA LYS A 85 26.69 -0.03 21.77
C LYS A 85 25.16 -0.21 21.84
N LYS A 86 24.60 -1.23 21.18
CA LYS A 86 23.16 -1.54 21.21
C LYS A 86 22.66 -1.89 22.62
N ASP A 87 23.42 -2.68 23.36
CA ASP A 87 23.07 -3.12 24.72
C ASP A 87 23.07 -1.94 25.70
N ALA A 88 23.95 -0.96 25.47
CA ALA A 88 23.98 0.30 26.21
C ALA A 88 22.92 1.33 25.73
N GLY A 89 22.09 0.99 24.73
CA GLY A 89 21.10 1.91 24.16
C GLY A 89 21.69 3.05 23.30
N MET A 90 22.97 2.95 22.92
CA MET A 90 23.66 3.91 22.06
C MET A 90 23.52 3.57 20.57
N LEU A 91 23.80 4.55 19.70
CA LEU A 91 23.78 4.38 18.24
C LEU A 91 25.15 3.94 17.73
N VAL A 92 25.15 3.06 16.73
CA VAL A 92 26.36 2.69 15.96
C VAL A 92 26.68 3.81 14.96
N GLY A 93 27.94 3.90 14.55
CA GLY A 93 28.46 5.01 13.77
C GLY A 93 27.78 5.18 12.41
N ASP A 94 27.56 6.43 12.00
CA ASP A 94 26.74 6.75 10.82
C ASP A 94 27.34 6.18 9.53
N ARG A 95 28.66 6.21 9.37
CA ARG A 95 29.35 5.66 8.20
C ARG A 95 29.12 4.16 8.02
N GLU A 96 29.30 3.39 9.09
CA GLU A 96 29.11 1.93 9.07
C GLU A 96 27.66 1.57 8.75
N VAL A 97 26.71 2.27 9.38
CA VAL A 97 25.28 2.04 9.17
C VAL A 97 24.87 2.36 7.73
N VAL A 98 25.35 3.48 7.16
CA VAL A 98 25.04 3.89 5.78
C VAL A 98 25.62 2.89 4.78
N ASP A 99 26.87 2.45 4.92
CA ASP A 99 27.49 1.47 4.02
C ASP A 99 26.73 0.14 3.99
N ILE A 100 26.48 -0.44 5.17
CA ILE A 100 25.73 -1.69 5.30
C ILE A 100 24.32 -1.55 4.71
N MET A 101 23.66 -0.41 4.95
CA MET A 101 22.30 -0.15 4.47
C MET A 101 22.25 -0.07 2.94
N LEU A 102 23.15 0.71 2.30
CA LEU A 102 23.18 0.84 0.84
C LEU A 102 23.53 -0.49 0.17
N ARG A 103 24.50 -1.24 0.69
CA ARG A 103 24.84 -2.59 0.19
C ARG A 103 23.66 -3.55 0.28
N THR A 104 22.91 -3.49 1.39
CA THR A 104 21.73 -4.34 1.56
C THR A 104 20.64 -4.00 0.55
N LEU A 105 20.39 -2.71 0.31
CA LEU A 105 19.38 -2.25 -0.67
C LEU A 105 19.72 -2.65 -2.12
N LEU A 106 21.00 -2.81 -2.46
CA LEU A 106 21.45 -3.27 -3.78
C LEU A 106 21.19 -4.76 -4.04
N SER A 107 20.84 -5.53 -3.01
CA SER A 107 20.53 -6.95 -3.20
C SER A 107 19.34 -7.14 -4.15
N PRO A 108 19.41 -8.05 -5.14
CA PRO A 108 18.33 -8.27 -6.11
C PRO A 108 16.98 -8.61 -5.48
N VAL A 109 16.97 -9.14 -4.25
CA VAL A 109 15.74 -9.44 -3.51
C VAL A 109 14.88 -8.19 -3.29
N TYR A 110 15.50 -7.01 -3.22
CA TYR A 110 14.84 -5.73 -2.97
C TYR A 110 14.41 -4.99 -4.23
N LYS A 111 14.62 -5.55 -5.43
CA LYS A 111 14.37 -4.85 -6.72
C LYS A 111 12.96 -4.24 -6.83
N SER A 112 11.94 -4.93 -6.31
CA SER A 112 10.54 -4.46 -6.36
C SER A 112 10.21 -3.37 -5.33
N GLY A 113 11.01 -3.27 -4.28
CA GLY A 113 10.83 -2.32 -3.18
C GLY A 113 11.37 -2.86 -1.85
N ALA A 114 11.60 -1.97 -0.90
CA ALA A 114 12.17 -2.32 0.40
C ALA A 114 11.45 -1.60 1.55
N VAL A 115 11.37 -2.26 2.71
CA VAL A 115 11.02 -1.63 3.99
C VAL A 115 12.25 -1.68 4.89
N VAL A 116 12.72 -0.51 5.30
CA VAL A 116 13.87 -0.34 6.19
C VAL A 116 13.36 0.05 7.58
N ASP A 117 13.49 -0.87 8.55
CA ASP A 117 13.10 -0.63 9.95
C ASP A 117 14.28 -0.05 10.74
N GLY A 118 14.10 1.20 11.17
CA GLY A 118 14.99 1.87 12.10
C GLY A 118 16.16 2.56 11.43
N PHE A 119 15.94 3.13 10.24
CA PHE A 119 16.81 4.11 9.60
C PHE A 119 15.92 5.18 8.92
N PRO A 120 16.30 6.47 8.97
CA PRO A 120 17.46 7.06 9.64
C PRO A 120 17.24 7.28 11.16
N ARG A 121 18.33 7.34 11.94
CA ARG A 121 18.32 7.58 13.41
C ARG A 121 19.01 8.86 13.86
N THR A 122 19.82 9.46 13.00
CA THR A 122 20.59 10.67 13.28
C THR A 122 20.34 11.70 12.18
N LYS A 123 20.65 12.97 12.45
CA LYS A 123 20.60 14.01 11.43
C LYS A 123 21.51 13.69 10.24
N VAL A 124 22.69 13.14 10.48
CA VAL A 124 23.62 12.71 9.42
C VAL A 124 22.97 11.66 8.52
N GLN A 125 22.32 10.65 9.10
CA GLN A 125 21.61 9.63 8.32
C GLN A 125 20.42 10.21 7.53
N VAL A 126 19.71 11.19 8.09
CA VAL A 126 18.64 11.91 7.39
C VAL A 126 19.18 12.61 6.14
N GLU A 127 20.31 13.31 6.26
CA GLU A 127 20.98 13.93 5.11
C GLU A 127 21.45 12.88 4.09
N CYS A 128 21.98 11.74 4.55
CA CYS A 128 22.32 10.63 3.64
C CYS A 128 21.11 10.07 2.87
N VAL A 129 19.89 10.10 3.43
CA VAL A 129 18.67 9.73 2.69
C VAL A 129 18.39 10.73 1.57
N LYS A 130 18.55 12.04 1.83
CA LYS A 130 18.39 13.09 0.80
C LYS A 130 19.42 12.93 -0.32
N LEU A 131 20.69 12.75 0.04
CA LEU A 131 21.78 12.52 -0.92
C LEU A 131 21.57 11.25 -1.75
N LEU A 132 21.06 10.17 -1.15
CA LEU A 132 20.68 8.96 -1.89
C LEU A 132 19.61 9.29 -2.94
N TYR A 133 18.55 9.98 -2.54
CA TYR A 133 17.47 10.34 -3.46
C TYR A 133 17.96 11.20 -4.63
N GLU A 134 18.83 12.17 -4.37
CA GLU A 134 19.47 12.99 -5.41
C GLU A 134 20.29 12.13 -6.37
N LYS A 135 21.16 11.24 -5.86
CA LYS A 135 21.95 10.32 -6.70
C LYS A 135 21.10 9.39 -7.53
N LEU A 136 20.00 8.88 -7.01
CA LEU A 136 19.09 8.03 -7.78
C LEU A 136 18.42 8.81 -8.92
N ASN A 137 18.07 10.08 -8.71
CA ASN A 137 17.56 10.94 -9.77
C ASN A 137 18.64 11.31 -10.80
N GLU A 138 19.87 11.56 -10.38
CA GLU A 138 21.02 11.76 -11.28
C GLU A 138 21.21 10.53 -12.19
N LEU A 139 21.22 9.32 -11.63
CA LEU A 139 21.35 8.07 -12.40
C LEU A 139 20.18 7.89 -13.38
N LYS A 140 18.94 8.13 -12.93
CA LYS A 140 17.75 8.09 -13.78
C LYS A 140 17.89 9.03 -14.98
N ASN A 141 18.31 10.28 -14.76
CA ASN A 141 18.50 11.25 -15.83
C ASN A 141 19.68 10.87 -16.75
N HIS A 142 20.76 10.32 -16.19
CA HIS A 142 21.94 9.89 -16.93
C HIS A 142 21.65 8.75 -17.91
N TYR A 143 20.85 7.76 -17.49
CA TYR A 143 20.47 6.61 -18.32
C TYR A 143 19.19 6.80 -19.11
N GLN A 144 18.62 8.01 -19.11
CA GLN A 144 17.42 8.32 -19.90
C GLN A 144 17.69 8.07 -21.39
N SER A 145 16.75 7.41 -22.08
CA SER A 145 16.86 7.07 -23.51
C SER A 145 18.02 6.13 -23.86
N THR A 146 18.46 5.33 -22.90
CA THR A 146 19.43 4.24 -23.10
C THR A 146 18.79 2.88 -22.84
N ASP A 147 19.44 1.78 -23.26
CA ASP A 147 18.98 0.41 -22.96
C ASP A 147 18.90 0.10 -21.45
N LEU A 148 19.59 0.90 -20.62
CA LEU A 148 19.60 0.75 -19.17
C LEU A 148 18.48 1.51 -18.46
N GLU A 149 17.69 2.35 -19.16
CA GLU A 149 16.61 3.17 -18.58
C GLU A 149 15.64 2.34 -17.73
N ILE A 150 15.35 1.10 -18.16
CA ILE A 150 14.45 0.18 -17.45
C ILE A 150 14.88 -0.13 -16.01
N PHE A 151 16.18 0.01 -15.69
CA PHE A 151 16.75 -0.26 -14.37
C PHE A 151 16.80 0.98 -13.46
N PHE A 152 16.74 2.18 -14.03
CA PHE A 152 16.89 3.44 -13.29
C PHE A 152 15.60 4.26 -13.35
N LYS A 153 14.65 3.90 -12.49
CA LYS A 153 13.32 4.51 -12.42
C LYS A 153 13.29 5.67 -11.42
N LYS A 154 12.26 6.53 -11.50
CA LYS A 154 12.01 7.58 -10.51
C LYS A 154 11.90 6.95 -9.10
N PRO A 155 12.77 7.32 -8.14
CA PRO A 155 12.72 6.79 -6.77
C PRO A 155 11.50 7.34 -6.02
N HIS A 156 10.87 6.50 -5.19
CA HIS A 156 9.74 6.86 -4.33
C HIS A 156 10.09 6.52 -2.88
N PHE A 157 10.34 7.56 -2.08
CA PHE A 157 10.69 7.41 -0.67
C PHE A 157 9.48 7.73 0.21
N HIS A 158 9.11 6.76 1.06
CA HIS A 158 8.02 6.88 2.02
C HIS A 158 8.59 6.93 3.43
N ILE A 159 8.45 8.07 4.10
CA ILE A 159 8.86 8.24 5.49
C ILE A 159 7.68 7.87 6.38
N VAL A 160 7.73 6.72 7.04
CA VAL A 160 6.64 6.25 7.89
C VAL A 160 7.02 6.42 9.35
N VAL A 161 6.32 7.24 10.11
CA VAL A 161 6.60 7.49 11.52
C VAL A 161 5.45 6.97 12.39
N LEU A 162 5.71 5.88 13.10
CA LEU A 162 4.82 5.37 14.15
C LEU A 162 5.05 6.17 15.44
N PHE A 163 4.05 6.97 15.82
CA PHE A 163 4.12 7.86 16.96
C PHE A 163 3.38 7.29 18.19
N ILE A 164 4.08 7.29 19.32
CA ILE A 164 3.52 7.10 20.67
C ILE A 164 4.17 8.08 21.64
N ASP A 165 3.51 8.40 22.74
CA ASP A 165 4.11 9.21 23.79
C ASP A 165 5.13 8.41 24.65
N GLN A 166 5.84 9.13 25.53
CA GLN A 166 6.88 8.56 26.38
C GLN A 166 6.31 7.50 27.34
N ASN A 167 5.14 7.77 27.93
CA ASN A 167 4.56 6.91 28.95
C ASN A 167 4.17 5.56 28.33
N GLU A 168 3.50 5.59 27.18
CA GLU A 168 3.12 4.39 26.45
C GLU A 168 4.36 3.65 25.90
N SER A 169 5.39 4.38 25.45
CA SER A 169 6.67 3.82 25.01
C SER A 169 7.37 3.04 26.13
N VAL A 170 7.53 3.64 27.31
CA VAL A 170 8.16 3.00 28.47
C VAL A 170 7.35 1.78 28.89
N LYS A 171 6.02 1.94 29.04
CA LYS A 171 5.11 0.84 29.38
C LYS A 171 5.23 -0.35 28.43
N ARG A 172 5.29 -0.12 27.11
CA ARG A 172 5.43 -1.19 26.11
C ARG A 172 6.79 -1.86 26.14
N GLN A 173 7.87 -1.11 26.42
CA GLN A 173 9.21 -1.67 26.54
C GLN A 173 9.31 -2.58 27.77
N ILE A 174 8.88 -2.11 28.95
CA ILE A 174 8.86 -2.92 30.18
C ILE A 174 8.03 -4.18 30.00
N LYS A 175 6.80 -4.04 29.48
CA LYS A 175 5.91 -5.17 29.19
C LYS A 175 6.53 -6.18 28.21
N ARG A 176 7.37 -5.72 27.28
CA ARG A 176 8.10 -6.62 26.37
C ARG A 176 9.18 -7.40 27.12
N GLY A 177 9.94 -6.75 28.00
CA GLY A 177 10.93 -7.39 28.86
C GLY A 177 10.32 -8.47 29.76
N GLU A 178 9.25 -8.12 30.48
CA GLU A 178 8.50 -9.04 31.36
C GLU A 178 8.00 -10.28 30.59
N LYS A 179 7.38 -10.06 29.43
CA LYS A 179 6.89 -11.17 28.58
C LYS A 179 8.02 -12.07 28.08
N ALA A 180 9.16 -11.50 27.70
CA ALA A 180 10.31 -12.29 27.24
C ALA A 180 10.87 -13.16 28.38
N ILE A 181 10.93 -12.64 29.60
CA ILE A 181 11.33 -13.40 30.78
C ILE A 181 10.35 -14.56 31.03
N GLN A 182 9.04 -14.27 31.06
CA GLN A 182 8.03 -15.30 31.33
C GLN A 182 8.05 -16.40 30.26
N HIS A 183 8.10 -16.02 28.98
CA HIS A 183 8.21 -16.98 27.87
C HIS A 183 9.43 -17.88 28.04
N ASN A 184 10.58 -17.32 28.43
CA ASN A 184 11.80 -18.11 28.63
C ASN A 184 11.72 -19.05 29.84
N ILE A 185 10.95 -18.71 30.88
CA ILE A 185 10.66 -19.61 31.99
C ILE A 185 9.81 -20.79 31.49
N ASP A 186 8.75 -20.49 30.73
CA ASP A 186 7.83 -21.50 30.20
C ASP A 186 8.53 -22.46 29.21
N VAL A 187 9.40 -21.94 28.34
CA VAL A 187 10.21 -22.75 27.41
C VAL A 187 11.18 -23.65 28.18
N LYS A 188 11.82 -23.15 29.25
CA LYS A 188 12.71 -23.97 30.09
C LYS A 188 11.95 -25.06 30.85
N ALA A 189 10.72 -24.78 31.29
CA ALA A 189 9.90 -25.74 32.02
C ALA A 189 9.29 -26.82 31.09
N SER A 190 8.82 -26.42 29.91
CA SER A 190 8.17 -27.32 28.94
C SER A 190 9.13 -28.02 27.98
N SER A 191 10.36 -27.50 27.81
CA SER A 191 11.30 -27.88 26.74
C SER A 191 10.74 -27.72 25.32
N VAL A 192 9.67 -26.92 25.15
CA VAL A 192 9.02 -26.67 23.87
C VAL A 192 9.17 -25.18 23.52
N GLY A 193 9.71 -24.90 22.34
CA GLY A 193 9.90 -23.55 21.82
C GLY A 193 11.33 -23.04 21.91
N ASN A 194 11.56 -21.81 21.42
CA ASN A 194 12.87 -21.17 21.40
C ASN A 194 12.94 -20.04 22.43
N ILE A 195 14.11 -19.89 23.06
CA ILE A 195 14.41 -18.77 23.97
C ILE A 195 14.41 -17.47 23.17
N ILE A 196 13.74 -16.46 23.71
CA ILE A 196 13.70 -15.10 23.16
C ILE A 196 14.73 -14.25 23.90
N GLU A 197 15.47 -13.44 23.16
CA GLU A 197 16.43 -12.49 23.73
C GLU A 197 15.72 -11.49 24.66
N VAL A 198 16.16 -11.43 25.93
CA VAL A 198 15.73 -10.40 26.88
C VAL A 198 16.66 -9.22 26.76
N ARG A 199 16.12 -8.05 26.40
CA ARG A 199 16.92 -6.83 26.26
C ARG A 199 17.15 -6.21 27.64
N PRO A 200 18.39 -5.99 28.07
CA PRO A 200 18.66 -5.41 29.39
C PRO A 200 17.96 -4.06 29.61
N THR A 201 17.87 -3.24 28.55
CA THR A 201 17.22 -1.93 28.61
C THR A 201 15.71 -1.98 28.86
N ASP A 202 15.07 -3.13 28.60
CA ASP A 202 13.62 -3.31 28.81
C ASP A 202 13.27 -3.71 30.24
N LEU A 203 14.28 -3.91 31.10
CA LEU A 203 14.09 -4.27 32.51
C LEU A 203 14.26 -3.07 33.44
N ASP A 204 14.77 -1.96 32.91
CA ASP A 204 15.03 -0.73 33.66
C ASP A 204 14.19 0.44 33.09
N PRO A 205 13.29 1.03 33.90
CA PRO A 205 12.53 2.21 33.51
C PRO A 205 13.40 3.40 33.08
N GLU A 206 14.54 3.64 33.73
CA GLU A 206 15.42 4.75 33.36
C GLU A 206 16.04 4.54 31.98
N ALA A 207 16.55 3.34 31.69
CA ALA A 207 17.01 2.97 30.36
C ALA A 207 15.90 3.14 29.30
N CYS A 208 14.66 2.73 29.60
CA CYS A 208 13.52 2.92 28.69
C CYS A 208 13.24 4.41 28.38
N ILE A 209 13.30 5.26 29.40
CA ILE A 209 13.15 6.72 29.28
C ILE A 209 14.29 7.31 28.45
N ASN A 210 15.53 6.91 28.73
CA ASN A 210 16.72 7.38 28.02
C ASN A 210 16.66 7.06 26.53
N ARG A 211 16.16 5.87 26.18
CA ARG A 211 15.97 5.46 24.79
C ARG A 211 14.89 6.29 24.07
N TYR A 212 13.77 6.57 24.74
CA TYR A 212 12.73 7.43 24.18
C TYR A 212 13.23 8.86 23.97
N ARG A 213 13.92 9.41 24.97
CA ARG A 213 14.53 10.74 24.92
C ARG A 213 15.54 10.86 23.78
N THR A 214 16.42 9.87 23.62
CA THR A 214 17.39 9.80 22.52
C THR A 214 16.69 9.84 21.16
N PHE A 215 15.61 9.06 20.99
CA PHE A 215 14.80 9.11 19.77
C PHE A 215 14.20 10.50 19.54
N LYS A 216 13.60 11.11 20.57
CA LYS A 216 12.95 12.42 20.46
C LYS A 216 13.95 13.52 20.09
N GLU A 217 15.09 13.56 20.75
CA GLU A 217 16.12 14.60 20.58
C GLU A 217 16.95 14.43 19.31
N LYS A 218 17.34 13.20 18.96
CA LYS A 218 18.29 12.95 17.86
C LYS A 218 17.64 12.54 16.56
N THR A 219 16.46 11.92 16.61
CA THR A 219 15.83 11.30 15.45
C THR A 219 14.56 12.03 15.03
N TYR A 220 13.66 12.30 15.97
CA TYR A 220 12.32 12.78 15.65
C TYR A 220 12.31 14.15 14.98
N ASP A 221 13.09 15.10 15.50
CA ASP A 221 13.14 16.44 14.90
C ASP A 221 13.81 16.42 13.52
N ALA A 222 14.84 15.60 13.32
CA ALA A 222 15.47 15.41 12.02
C ALA A 222 14.53 14.75 11.00
N LEU A 223 13.67 13.80 11.43
CA LEU A 223 12.68 13.17 10.54
C LEU A 223 11.63 14.16 10.03
N LYS A 224 11.30 15.22 10.79
CA LYS A 224 10.33 16.24 10.34
C LYS A 224 10.83 16.99 9.11
N GLU A 225 12.15 17.20 8.98
CA GLU A 225 12.75 17.86 7.83
C GLU A 225 12.46 17.11 6.52
N LEU A 226 12.26 15.78 6.59
CA LEU A 226 11.96 14.96 5.41
C LEU A 226 10.54 15.16 4.86
N ARG A 227 9.64 15.79 5.63
CA ARG A 227 8.25 16.03 5.22
C ARG A 227 8.13 16.95 4.01
N GLU A 228 9.09 17.85 3.82
CA GLU A 228 9.09 18.82 2.72
C GLU A 228 9.48 18.17 1.38
N THR A 229 10.22 17.05 1.44
CA THR A 229 10.83 16.42 0.25
C THR A 229 10.16 15.09 -0.13
N PHE A 230 9.63 14.36 0.85
CA PHE A 230 9.18 12.97 0.67
C PHE A 230 7.75 12.73 1.14
N PHE A 231 7.16 11.63 0.69
CA PHE A 231 5.85 11.17 1.17
C PHE A 231 5.96 10.83 2.66
N TYR A 232 5.37 11.67 3.51
CA TYR A 232 5.53 11.58 4.96
C TYR A 232 4.23 11.13 5.62
N HIS A 233 4.28 9.96 6.26
CA HIS A 233 3.14 9.28 6.89
C HIS A 233 3.30 9.35 8.40
N PHE A 234 2.51 10.19 9.06
CA PHE A 234 2.53 10.31 10.52
C PHE A 234 1.38 9.53 11.15
N ILE A 235 1.70 8.42 11.79
CA ILE A 235 0.70 7.44 12.20
C ILE A 235 0.65 7.36 13.72
N ASN A 236 -0.50 7.68 14.29
CA ASN A 236 -0.75 7.47 15.72
C ASN A 236 -0.79 5.96 16.03
N ALA A 237 0.20 5.47 16.77
CA ALA A 237 0.38 4.08 17.14
C ALA A 237 -0.14 3.73 18.56
N HIS A 238 -0.98 4.59 19.16
CA HIS A 238 -1.76 4.27 20.36
C HIS A 238 -2.96 3.36 20.04
N GLY A 239 -3.37 2.56 21.02
CA GLY A 239 -4.51 1.64 20.89
C GLY A 239 -4.10 0.20 20.58
N SER A 240 -5.05 -0.59 20.08
CA SER A 240 -4.82 -2.00 19.73
C SER A 240 -4.00 -2.13 18.44
N ILE A 241 -3.40 -3.31 18.21
CA ILE A 241 -2.68 -3.60 16.96
C ILE A 241 -3.60 -3.42 15.75
N GLU A 242 -4.87 -3.79 15.88
CA GLU A 242 -5.84 -3.72 14.79
C GLU A 242 -6.21 -2.28 14.45
N ASP A 243 -6.39 -1.42 15.46
CA ASP A 243 -6.64 0.02 15.24
C ASP A 243 -5.44 0.69 14.57
N VAL A 244 -4.23 0.37 15.00
CA VAL A 244 -3.01 0.91 14.39
C VAL A 244 -2.88 0.42 12.94
N ARG A 245 -3.19 -0.84 12.66
CA ARG A 245 -3.20 -1.37 11.29
C ARG A 245 -4.23 -0.69 10.40
N LYS A 246 -5.43 -0.40 10.90
CA LYS A 246 -6.45 0.39 10.18
C LYS A 246 -5.93 1.79 9.85
N ARG A 247 -5.27 2.48 10.79
CA ARG A 247 -4.66 3.80 10.54
C ARG A 247 -3.53 3.73 9.51
N ILE A 248 -2.67 2.70 9.58
CA ILE A 248 -1.63 2.46 8.57
C ILE A 248 -2.25 2.27 7.19
N ASP A 249 -3.30 1.46 7.11
CA ASP A 249 -4.02 1.19 5.88
C ASP A 249 -4.64 2.47 5.29
N THR A 250 -5.35 3.28 6.10
CA THR A 250 -5.91 4.58 5.67
C THR A 250 -4.83 5.51 5.12
N GLU A 251 -3.72 5.69 5.86
CA GLU A 251 -2.65 6.63 5.50
C GLU A 251 -1.95 6.22 4.21
N LEU A 252 -1.63 4.93 4.08
CA LEU A 252 -0.95 4.40 2.89
C LEU A 252 -1.88 4.25 1.67
N ARG A 253 -3.21 4.14 1.85
CA ARG A 253 -4.18 4.21 0.73
C ARG A 253 -4.19 5.58 0.07
N TYR A 254 -4.26 6.65 0.87
CA TYR A 254 -4.42 8.02 0.40
C TYR A 254 -3.29 8.48 -0.53
N GLN A 255 -2.07 7.99 -0.32
CA GLN A 255 -0.90 8.38 -1.13
C GLN A 255 -0.59 7.42 -2.28
N GLY A 256 -1.12 6.18 -2.27
CA GLY A 256 -0.94 5.24 -3.38
C GLY A 256 -1.51 5.76 -4.72
N SER A 257 -2.47 6.67 -4.67
CA SER A 257 -2.99 7.37 -5.86
C SER A 257 -2.04 8.43 -6.42
N LEU A 258 -0.99 8.83 -5.69
CA LEU A 258 -0.02 9.87 -6.06
C LEU A 258 1.36 9.31 -6.47
N GLU A 259 1.50 7.98 -6.54
CA GLU A 259 2.76 7.27 -6.88
C GLU A 259 2.96 7.07 -8.40
N LEU A 260 2.02 7.55 -9.21
CA LEU A 260 2.14 7.62 -10.67
C LEU A 260 2.92 8.87 -11.05
N ASP A 261 3.72 8.81 -12.12
CA ASP A 261 4.24 10.06 -12.69
C ASP A 261 3.10 10.93 -13.21
N GLU A 262 3.34 12.25 -13.29
CA GLU A 262 2.30 13.26 -13.58
C GLU A 262 1.55 12.96 -14.89
N ALA A 263 2.28 12.58 -15.95
CA ALA A 263 1.67 12.22 -17.23
C ALA A 263 0.79 10.96 -17.14
N THR A 264 1.19 9.96 -16.34
CA THR A 264 0.41 8.74 -16.12
C THR A 264 -0.79 8.99 -15.21
N TYR A 265 -0.64 9.84 -14.19
CA TYR A 265 -1.73 10.23 -13.30
C TYR A 265 -2.81 11.01 -14.05
N ASP A 266 -2.44 11.98 -14.88
CA ASP A 266 -3.39 12.80 -15.63
C ASP A 266 -4.31 11.94 -16.50
N ILE A 267 -3.77 10.89 -17.13
CA ILE A 267 -4.56 9.95 -17.95
C ILE A 267 -5.47 9.06 -17.08
N ILE A 268 -4.95 8.53 -15.97
CA ILE A 268 -5.69 7.56 -15.14
C ILE A 268 -6.73 8.25 -14.25
N SER A 269 -6.50 9.51 -13.85
CA SER A 269 -7.38 10.29 -12.97
C SER A 269 -8.79 10.52 -13.55
N ALA A 270 -8.95 10.39 -14.88
CA ALA A 270 -10.25 10.41 -15.54
C ALA A 270 -11.17 9.24 -15.11
N ILE A 271 -10.60 8.16 -14.57
CA ILE A 271 -11.33 7.00 -14.05
C ILE A 271 -11.49 7.15 -12.53
N PRO A 272 -12.71 7.26 -12.00
CA PRO A 272 -12.93 7.37 -10.56
C PRO A 272 -12.51 6.07 -9.85
N ILE A 273 -12.01 6.21 -8.62
CA ILE A 273 -11.63 5.06 -7.78
C ILE A 273 -12.89 4.25 -7.47
N ALA A 274 -12.81 2.92 -7.53
CA ALA A 274 -13.95 2.02 -7.32
C ALA A 274 -14.72 2.27 -6.01
N SER A 275 -14.04 2.72 -4.94
CA SER A 275 -14.70 3.10 -3.68
C SER A 275 -15.59 4.34 -3.84
N MET A 276 -15.17 5.33 -4.65
CA MET A 276 -15.97 6.52 -4.94
C MET A 276 -17.24 6.17 -5.73
N LEU A 277 -17.22 5.12 -6.56
CA LEU A 277 -18.42 4.66 -7.28
C LEU A 277 -19.55 4.19 -6.35
N SER A 278 -19.22 3.82 -5.10
CA SER A 278 -20.21 3.44 -4.09
C SER A 278 -20.69 4.60 -3.23
N ASN A 279 -19.86 5.64 -3.08
CA ASN A 279 -20.19 6.82 -2.30
C ASN A 279 -21.27 7.61 -3.05
N HIS A 280 -22.40 7.87 -2.40
CA HIS A 280 -23.59 8.51 -2.99
C HIS A 280 -24.34 7.72 -4.08
N ALA A 281 -23.89 6.52 -4.46
CA ALA A 281 -24.53 5.71 -5.50
C ALA A 281 -26.04 5.52 -5.31
N ARG A 282 -26.50 5.38 -4.06
CA ARG A 282 -27.92 5.29 -3.72
C ARG A 282 -28.66 6.62 -3.95
N GLN A 283 -28.06 7.76 -3.58
CA GLN A 283 -28.68 9.07 -3.79
C GLN A 283 -28.78 9.36 -5.29
N ASP A 284 -27.71 9.10 -6.04
CA ASP A 284 -27.69 9.29 -7.49
C ASP A 284 -28.71 8.38 -8.20
N LEU A 285 -28.91 7.15 -7.70
CA LEU A 285 -29.93 6.24 -8.21
C LEU A 285 -31.34 6.81 -8.01
N VAL A 286 -31.64 7.35 -6.83
CA VAL A 286 -32.93 7.97 -6.54
C VAL A 286 -33.16 9.16 -7.47
N ASP A 287 -32.18 10.05 -7.62
CA ASP A 287 -32.27 11.23 -8.47
C ASP A 287 -32.49 10.84 -9.95
N ARG A 288 -31.82 9.79 -10.44
CA ARG A 288 -32.06 9.25 -11.79
C ARG A 288 -33.48 8.73 -11.97
N LEU A 289 -34.01 7.95 -11.02
CA LEU A 289 -35.38 7.42 -11.09
C LEU A 289 -36.42 8.55 -11.07
N GLU A 290 -36.25 9.57 -10.25
CA GLU A 290 -37.12 10.75 -10.23
C GLU A 290 -37.06 11.51 -11.56
N ASN A 291 -35.87 11.67 -12.13
CA ASN A 291 -35.68 12.31 -13.42
C ASN A 291 -36.31 11.51 -14.57
N TYR A 292 -36.22 10.18 -14.54
CA TYR A 292 -36.91 9.33 -15.52
C TYR A 292 -38.42 9.54 -15.48
N GLN A 293 -39.02 9.55 -14.29
CA GLN A 293 -40.45 9.79 -14.12
C GLN A 293 -40.86 11.20 -14.58
N LYS A 294 -40.02 12.20 -14.33
CA LYS A 294 -40.32 13.61 -14.63
C LYS A 294 -40.15 13.96 -16.11
N TYR A 295 -39.06 13.51 -16.73
CA TYR A 295 -38.66 13.95 -18.07
C TYR A 295 -38.84 12.87 -19.15
N HIS A 296 -38.88 11.59 -18.78
CA HIS A 296 -38.96 10.46 -19.71
C HIS A 296 -40.11 9.50 -19.38
N LYS A 297 -41.23 10.07 -18.89
CA LYS A 297 -42.38 9.33 -18.34
C LYS A 297 -42.86 8.16 -19.21
N VAL A 298 -43.10 8.40 -20.51
CA VAL A 298 -43.65 7.37 -21.42
C VAL A 298 -42.70 6.18 -21.57
N LEU A 299 -41.41 6.45 -21.72
CA LEU A 299 -40.39 5.39 -21.84
C LEU A 299 -40.25 4.63 -20.51
N PHE A 300 -40.24 5.35 -19.39
CA PHE A 300 -40.13 4.77 -18.07
C PHE A 300 -41.33 3.86 -17.74
N GLU A 301 -42.56 4.30 -18.02
CA GLU A 301 -43.77 3.48 -17.86
C GLU A 301 -43.75 2.25 -18.76
N SER A 302 -43.29 2.40 -20.01
CA SER A 302 -43.14 1.27 -20.95
C SER A 302 -42.11 0.25 -20.45
N MET A 303 -41.00 0.71 -19.87
CA MET A 303 -39.98 -0.15 -19.28
C MET A 303 -40.48 -0.89 -18.05
N VAL A 304 -41.22 -0.21 -17.16
CA VAL A 304 -41.86 -0.85 -16.00
C VAL A 304 -42.87 -1.92 -16.49
N GLY A 305 -43.67 -1.62 -17.51
CA GLY A 305 -44.59 -2.58 -18.12
C GLY A 305 -43.85 -3.81 -18.66
N LEU A 306 -42.78 -3.61 -19.42
CA LEU A 306 -41.95 -4.70 -19.92
C LEU A 306 -41.36 -5.56 -18.79
N ILE A 307 -40.88 -4.94 -17.71
CA ILE A 307 -40.36 -5.67 -16.54
C ILE A 307 -41.47 -6.53 -15.92
N VAL A 308 -42.64 -5.95 -15.68
CA VAL A 308 -43.76 -6.62 -15.02
C VAL A 308 -44.30 -7.78 -15.86
N ASP A 309 -44.51 -7.56 -17.16
CA ASP A 309 -45.22 -8.50 -18.02
C ASP A 309 -44.30 -9.58 -18.62
N TYR A 310 -43.02 -9.26 -18.84
CA TYR A 310 -42.08 -10.19 -19.49
C TYR A 310 -41.00 -10.71 -18.55
N PHE A 311 -40.31 -9.84 -17.80
CA PHE A 311 -39.18 -10.26 -16.95
C PHE A 311 -39.62 -10.96 -15.66
N MET A 312 -40.57 -10.38 -14.93
CA MET A 312 -40.99 -10.89 -13.63
C MET A 312 -41.54 -12.32 -13.67
N PRO A 313 -42.32 -12.78 -14.68
CA PRO A 313 -42.71 -14.17 -14.79
C PRO A 313 -41.53 -15.13 -14.88
N ILE A 314 -40.46 -14.76 -15.59
CA ILE A 314 -39.24 -15.56 -15.72
C ILE A 314 -38.48 -15.55 -14.38
N ILE A 315 -38.24 -14.36 -13.80
CA ILE A 315 -37.53 -14.19 -12.52
C ILE A 315 -38.21 -15.00 -11.41
N LYS A 316 -39.55 -14.95 -11.32
CA LYS A 316 -40.32 -15.69 -10.31
C LYS A 316 -40.11 -17.20 -10.40
N ARG A 317 -39.98 -17.77 -11.61
CA ARG A 317 -39.67 -19.21 -11.80
C ARG A 317 -38.27 -19.58 -11.30
N HIS A 318 -37.38 -18.60 -11.22
CA HIS A 318 -36.01 -18.74 -10.72
C HIS A 318 -35.83 -18.25 -9.27
N ALA A 319 -36.93 -18.08 -8.52
CA ALA A 319 -36.87 -17.57 -7.15
C ALA A 319 -36.03 -18.45 -6.21
N ILE A 320 -35.97 -19.76 -6.48
CA ILE A 320 -35.15 -20.72 -5.74
C ILE A 320 -33.66 -20.57 -6.06
N SER A 321 -33.29 -20.39 -7.33
CA SER A 321 -31.88 -20.26 -7.71
C SER A 321 -31.29 -18.91 -7.31
N GLY A 322 -32.13 -17.88 -7.12
CA GLY A 322 -31.67 -16.49 -6.93
C GLY A 322 -30.96 -15.92 -8.14
N TYR A 323 -31.10 -16.57 -9.30
CA TYR A 323 -30.41 -16.22 -10.54
C TYR A 323 -31.25 -16.58 -11.75
N SER A 324 -31.39 -15.65 -12.68
CA SER A 324 -32.06 -15.85 -13.97
C SER A 324 -31.29 -15.18 -15.12
N VAL A 325 -31.44 -15.74 -16.32
CA VAL A 325 -30.92 -15.17 -17.56
C VAL A 325 -32.09 -15.01 -18.52
N VAL A 326 -32.32 -13.78 -18.96
CA VAL A 326 -33.37 -13.43 -19.92
C VAL A 326 -32.70 -13.01 -21.22
N ASN A 327 -33.03 -13.67 -22.34
CA ASN A 327 -32.62 -13.23 -23.67
C ASN A 327 -33.84 -12.63 -24.38
N THR A 328 -33.70 -11.44 -24.96
CA THR A 328 -34.81 -10.77 -25.64
C THR A 328 -34.32 -9.96 -26.84
N GLU A 329 -35.19 -9.79 -27.81
CA GLU A 329 -35.00 -8.96 -29.02
C GLU A 329 -35.93 -7.73 -28.98
N ASN A 330 -36.45 -7.40 -27.80
CA ASN A 330 -37.42 -6.33 -27.64
C ASN A 330 -36.81 -4.98 -28.04
N GLN A 331 -37.43 -4.31 -29.00
CA GLN A 331 -36.98 -3.03 -29.57
C GLN A 331 -36.92 -1.89 -28.55
N LEU A 332 -37.63 -1.99 -27.43
CA LEU A 332 -37.54 -1.00 -26.35
C LEU A 332 -36.11 -0.88 -25.81
N LEU A 333 -35.33 -1.97 -25.83
CA LEU A 333 -33.94 -2.00 -25.39
C LEU A 333 -32.95 -1.49 -26.45
N ASP A 334 -33.41 -1.14 -27.66
CA ASP A 334 -32.56 -0.44 -28.63
C ASP A 334 -32.21 0.98 -28.18
N ASP A 335 -33.04 1.58 -27.32
CA ASP A 335 -32.74 2.86 -26.67
C ASP A 335 -31.76 2.65 -25.49
N PRO A 336 -30.56 3.26 -25.52
CA PRO A 336 -29.61 3.17 -24.41
C PRO A 336 -30.17 3.65 -23.07
N LEU A 337 -31.08 4.64 -23.09
CA LEU A 337 -31.71 5.14 -21.87
C LEU A 337 -32.65 4.10 -21.25
N ALA A 338 -33.32 3.29 -22.08
CA ALA A 338 -34.17 2.20 -21.61
C ALA A 338 -33.36 1.09 -20.91
N ILE A 339 -32.15 0.80 -21.40
CA ILE A 339 -31.22 -0.13 -20.74
C ILE A 339 -30.81 0.43 -19.37
N SER A 340 -30.47 1.72 -19.28
CA SER A 340 -30.14 2.37 -18.01
C SER A 340 -31.32 2.32 -17.03
N MET A 341 -32.54 2.61 -17.49
CA MET A 341 -33.76 2.48 -16.69
C MET A 341 -33.95 1.05 -16.18
N LEU A 342 -33.73 0.03 -17.03
CA LEU A 342 -33.84 -1.38 -16.62
C LEU A 342 -32.90 -1.70 -15.45
N ILE A 343 -31.62 -1.30 -15.56
CA ILE A 343 -30.59 -1.53 -14.54
C ILE A 343 -30.96 -0.80 -13.25
N ASP A 344 -31.36 0.47 -13.34
CA ASP A 344 -31.71 1.30 -12.20
C ASP A 344 -32.97 0.79 -11.47
N ILE A 345 -34.02 0.43 -12.21
CA ILE A 345 -35.26 -0.13 -11.63
C ILE A 345 -34.97 -1.45 -10.90
N PHE A 346 -34.19 -2.35 -11.51
CA PHE A 346 -33.81 -3.59 -10.85
C PHE A 346 -32.96 -3.34 -9.61
N SER A 347 -31.97 -2.45 -9.70
CA SER A 347 -31.10 -2.09 -8.58
C SER A 347 -31.90 -1.56 -7.39
N GLU A 348 -32.86 -0.66 -7.61
CA GLU A 348 -33.69 -0.13 -6.52
C GLU A 348 -34.67 -1.17 -5.95
N ARG A 349 -35.09 -2.14 -6.75
CA ARG A 349 -35.91 -3.26 -6.27
C ARG A 349 -35.09 -4.39 -5.62
N GLY A 350 -33.78 -4.21 -5.46
CA GLY A 350 -32.89 -5.16 -4.78
C GLY A 350 -32.42 -6.33 -5.67
N PHE A 351 -32.52 -6.17 -6.99
CA PHE A 351 -31.95 -7.09 -7.97
C PHE A 351 -30.62 -6.55 -8.50
N HIS A 352 -29.69 -7.43 -8.82
CA HIS A 352 -28.45 -7.08 -9.52
C HIS A 352 -28.56 -7.49 -10.98
N ALA A 353 -28.74 -6.51 -11.87
CA ALA A 353 -28.88 -6.71 -13.30
C ALA A 353 -27.60 -6.37 -14.06
N ILE A 354 -27.20 -7.24 -14.98
CA ILE A 354 -26.12 -7.02 -15.95
C ILE A 354 -26.71 -7.24 -17.34
N VAL A 355 -26.51 -6.29 -18.25
CA VAL A 355 -27.03 -6.34 -19.62
C VAL A 355 -25.86 -6.48 -20.60
N ASP A 356 -25.84 -7.57 -21.36
CA ASP A 356 -24.96 -7.76 -22.50
C ASP A 356 -25.76 -7.60 -23.80
N VAL A 357 -25.17 -6.95 -24.82
CA VAL A 357 -25.78 -6.82 -26.15
C VAL A 357 -24.93 -7.59 -27.16
N SER A 358 -25.50 -8.63 -27.77
CA SER A 358 -24.91 -9.33 -28.91
C SER A 358 -25.47 -8.76 -30.21
N LYS A 359 -24.59 -8.51 -31.18
CA LYS A 359 -24.95 -8.14 -32.56
C LYS A 359 -24.41 -9.20 -33.50
N GLU A 360 -25.30 -9.86 -34.22
CA GLU A 360 -24.95 -10.89 -35.18
C GLU A 360 -25.47 -10.50 -36.56
N ASP A 361 -24.60 -10.57 -37.58
CA ASP A 361 -24.99 -10.36 -38.97
C ASP A 361 -25.62 -11.64 -39.50
N ILE A 362 -26.92 -11.59 -39.79
CA ILE A 362 -27.67 -12.72 -40.34
C ILE A 362 -27.77 -12.55 -41.85
N PRO A 363 -27.18 -13.46 -42.64
CA PRO A 363 -27.33 -13.43 -44.09
C PRO A 363 -28.78 -13.73 -44.47
N TYR A 364 -29.39 -12.87 -45.29
CA TYR A 364 -30.76 -13.08 -45.78
C TYR A 364 -30.86 -13.17 -47.30
N SER A 365 -29.86 -12.70 -48.04
CA SER A 365 -29.85 -12.77 -49.51
C SER A 365 -28.42 -12.70 -50.05
N ILE A 366 -28.24 -13.05 -51.31
CA ILE A 366 -26.99 -12.92 -52.05
C ILE A 366 -27.29 -12.12 -53.31
N ASP A 367 -26.53 -11.06 -53.56
CA ASP A 367 -26.59 -10.32 -54.81
C ASP A 367 -26.09 -11.22 -55.96
N ARG A 368 -26.89 -11.37 -57.01
CA ARG A 368 -26.60 -12.33 -58.08
C ARG A 368 -25.51 -11.86 -59.04
N ASP A 369 -25.27 -10.56 -59.10
CA ASP A 369 -24.28 -9.98 -60.01
C ASP A 369 -22.94 -9.76 -59.29
N THR A 370 -22.97 -9.40 -58.00
CA THR A 370 -21.76 -9.13 -57.21
C THR A 370 -21.34 -10.28 -56.29
N PHE A 371 -22.19 -11.30 -56.12
CA PHE A 371 -22.05 -12.37 -55.13
C PHE A 371 -21.95 -11.88 -53.67
N GLU A 372 -22.34 -10.63 -53.41
CA GLU A 372 -22.29 -10.03 -52.08
C GLU A 372 -23.42 -10.59 -51.21
N ILE A 373 -23.06 -11.05 -50.00
CA ILE A 373 -24.04 -11.54 -49.03
C ILE A 373 -24.68 -10.35 -48.33
N LYS A 374 -25.98 -10.14 -48.57
CA LYS A 374 -26.79 -9.13 -47.88
C LYS A 374 -27.15 -9.66 -46.50
N THR A 375 -26.72 -8.94 -45.47
CA THR A 375 -26.94 -9.28 -44.07
C THR A 375 -27.93 -8.33 -43.41
N SER A 376 -28.64 -8.82 -42.39
CA SER A 376 -29.43 -8.01 -41.46
C SER A 376 -28.86 -8.16 -40.06
N VAL A 377 -28.80 -7.06 -39.31
CA VAL A 377 -28.25 -7.08 -37.95
C VAL A 377 -29.31 -7.61 -36.99
N LYS A 378 -29.05 -8.76 -36.38
CA LYS A 378 -29.83 -9.27 -35.26
C LYS A 378 -29.21 -8.79 -33.94
N LYS A 379 -29.97 -8.04 -33.15
CA LYS A 379 -29.58 -7.62 -31.81
C LYS A 379 -30.27 -8.48 -30.76
N VAL A 380 -29.48 -9.13 -29.91
CA VAL A 380 -29.98 -9.93 -28.79
C VAL A 380 -29.46 -9.35 -27.48
N PHE A 381 -30.38 -8.97 -26.60
CA PHE A 381 -30.08 -8.50 -25.26
C PHE A 381 -30.10 -9.69 -24.31
N ARG A 382 -28.98 -9.95 -23.63
CA ARG A 382 -28.87 -10.95 -22.57
C ARG A 382 -28.76 -10.27 -21.23
N ILE A 383 -29.79 -10.42 -20.40
CA ILE A 383 -29.89 -9.81 -19.08
C ILE A 383 -29.70 -10.89 -18.03
N ARG A 384 -28.62 -10.78 -17.26
CA ARG A 384 -28.36 -11.62 -16.07
C ARG A 384 -28.88 -10.92 -14.84
N ILE A 385 -29.72 -11.58 -14.06
CA ILE A 385 -30.38 -10.99 -12.90
C ILE A 385 -30.12 -11.89 -11.68
N ASN A 386 -29.39 -11.37 -10.70
CA ASN A 386 -29.16 -12.01 -9.41
C ASN A 386 -30.03 -11.36 -8.33
N PHE A 387 -30.50 -12.15 -7.38
CA PHE A 387 -31.25 -11.69 -6.21
C PHE A 387 -31.21 -12.75 -5.11
N LYS A 388 -31.67 -12.39 -3.90
CA LYS A 388 -31.64 -13.31 -2.77
C LYS A 388 -32.53 -14.53 -3.05
N ALA A 389 -31.92 -15.72 -3.07
CA ALA A 389 -32.61 -16.99 -3.24
C ALA A 389 -33.57 -17.29 -2.08
N SER A 390 -34.69 -17.96 -2.39
CA SER A 390 -35.60 -18.49 -1.39
C SER A 390 -35.09 -19.84 -0.87
N GLU A 391 -34.87 -19.95 0.44
CA GLU A 391 -34.45 -21.19 1.09
C GLU A 391 -35.60 -22.22 1.08
N ILE A 392 -35.38 -23.38 0.45
CA ILE A 392 -36.38 -24.47 0.40
C ILE A 392 -36.45 -25.24 1.73
N ARG A 393 -35.34 -25.32 2.47
CA ARG A 393 -35.27 -26.00 3.76
C ARG A 393 -34.56 -25.11 4.76
N ARG A 394 -35.27 -24.69 5.81
CA ARG A 394 -34.64 -24.32 7.08
C ARG A 394 -34.15 -25.63 7.72
N GLY A 395 -32.85 -25.89 7.57
CA GLY A 395 -32.12 -26.88 8.35
C GLY A 395 -31.40 -26.17 9.48
#